data_AF-A0A918QU10-F1
#
_entry.id   AF-A0A918QU10-F1
#
_cell.length_a   1.000
_cell.length_b   1.000
_cell.length_c   1.000
_cell.angle_alpha   90.00
_cell.angle_beta   90.00
_cell.angle_gamma   90.00
#
_symmetry.space_group_name_H-M   'P 1'
#
loop_
_entity.id
_entity.type
_entity.pdbx_description
1 polymer ?
#
loop_
_entity_poly.entity_id
_entity_poly.type
_entity_poly.pdbx_seq_one_letter_code
_entity_poly.pdbx_strand_id
1 'polypeptide(L)' 'MDLIGPFILKQKFNAIVSSGGVQSNRCRVVTIFSAMYKLDCTLVLHGDKESFFSQSGNAKIIRDTGVSLFFCE' A
#
# COMPACT_ATOMS: atom_id res chain seq x y z
N MET A 1 0.79 -10.61 -18.63
CA MET A 1 -0.59 -10.66 -18.10
C MET A 1 -0.45 -10.74 -16.59
N ASP A 2 -0.83 -9.69 -15.88
CA ASP A 2 -0.58 -9.57 -14.43
C ASP A 2 -1.59 -10.46 -13.68
N LEU A 3 -1.16 -11.67 -13.28
CA LEU A 3 -2.06 -12.74 -12.78
C LEU A 3 -2.49 -12.54 -11.31
N ILE A 4 -1.79 -11.68 -10.57
CA ILE A 4 -1.99 -11.54 -9.13
C ILE A 4 -3.33 -10.86 -8.79
N GLY A 5 -3.70 -9.78 -9.48
CA GLY A 5 -4.97 -9.08 -9.23
C GLY A 5 -6.19 -10.00 -9.39
N PRO A 6 -6.37 -10.67 -10.55
CA PRO A 6 -7.46 -11.63 -10.75
C PRO A 6 -7.42 -12.80 -9.76
N PHE A 7 -6.23 -13.29 -9.41
CA PHE A 7 -6.07 -14.34 -8.40
C PHE A 7 -6.59 -13.88 -7.03
N ILE A 8 -6.23 -12.67 -6.58
CA ILE A 8 -6.66 -12.12 -5.29
C ILE A 8 -8.19 -12.06 -5.22
N LEU A 9 -8.83 -11.53 -6.27
CA LEU A 9 -10.29 -11.39 -6.32
C LEU A 9 -11.00 -12.75 -6.40
N LYS A 10 -10.48 -13.70 -7.19
CA LYS A 10 -11.06 -15.04 -7.35
C LYS A 10 -11.00 -15.83 -6.04
N GLN A 11 -9.88 -15.74 -5.32
CA GLN A 11 -9.69 -16.41 -4.04
C GLN A 11 -10.41 -15.72 -2.87
N LYS A 12 -11.01 -14.54 -3.09
CA LYS A 12 -11.75 -13.78 -2.09
C LYS A 12 -10.92 -13.47 -0.83
N PHE A 13 -9.65 -13.13 -1.00
CA PHE A 13 -8.88 -12.57 0.10
C PHE A 13 -9.56 -11.29 0.59
N ASN A 14 -9.45 -11.03 1.89
CA ASN A 14 -10.02 -9.85 2.55
C ASN A 14 -8.97 -8.76 2.83
N ALA A 15 -7.69 -9.10 2.78
CA ALA A 15 -6.60 -8.19 3.13
C ALA A 15 -5.37 -8.38 2.24
N ILE A 16 -4.58 -7.32 2.09
CA ILE A 16 -3.25 -7.34 1.46
C ILE A 16 -2.25 -6.70 2.41
N VAL A 17 -1.13 -7.39 2.64
CA VAL A 17 0.03 -6.84 3.33
C VAL A 17 1.17 -6.67 2.32
N SER A 18 1.81 -5.50 2.32
CA SER A 18 2.96 -5.23 1.46
C SER A 18 4.02 -4.41 2.19
N SER A 19 5.21 -4.31 1.59
CA SER A 19 6.31 -3.54 2.15
C SER A 19 7.13 -2.84 1.06
N GLY A 20 7.88 -1.81 1.46
CA GLY A 20 8.73 -1.03 0.58
C GLY A 20 9.25 0.23 1.25
N GLY A 21 9.97 1.08 0.53
CA GLY A 21 10.37 2.39 1.03
C GLY A 21 9.23 3.42 1.02
N VAL A 22 9.47 4.57 1.65
CA VAL A 22 8.56 5.74 1.72
C VAL A 22 7.92 6.13 0.37
N GLN A 23 8.68 6.03 -0.73
CA GLN A 23 8.21 6.36 -2.09
C GLN A 23 7.96 5.14 -2.98
N SER A 24 7.66 3.97 -2.40
CA SER A 24 7.50 2.73 -3.16
C SER A 24 6.35 2.79 -4.17
N ASN A 25 6.70 2.63 -5.47
CA ASN A 25 5.71 2.48 -6.54
C ASN A 25 4.81 1.26 -6.34
N ARG A 26 5.37 0.16 -5.82
CA ARG A 26 4.61 -1.07 -5.54
C ARG A 26 3.57 -0.82 -4.46
N CYS A 27 3.97 -0.20 -3.35
CA CYS A 27 3.07 0.12 -2.25
C CYS A 27 1.93 1.01 -2.75
N ARG A 28 2.23 2.05 -3.53
CA ARG A 28 1.20 2.90 -4.15
C ARG A 28 0.19 2.08 -4.97
N VAL A 29 0.66 1.20 -5.85
CA VAL A 29 -0.24 0.41 -6.71
C VAL A 29 -1.09 -0.55 -5.87
N VAL A 30 -0.48 -1.20 -4.87
CA VAL A 30 -1.19 -2.12 -3.97
C VAL A 30 -2.26 -1.39 -3.15
N THR A 31 -1.97 -0.22 -2.59
CA THR A 31 -2.95 0.51 -1.78
C THR A 31 -4.11 1.03 -2.60
N ILE A 32 -3.85 1.50 -3.82
CA ILE A 32 -4.92 1.88 -4.76
C ILE A 32 -5.79 0.66 -5.09
N PHE A 33 -5.18 -0.48 -5.43
CA PHE A 33 -5.91 -1.70 -5.72
C PHE A 33 -6.77 -2.12 -4.52
N SER A 34 -6.20 -2.16 -3.32
CA SER A 34 -6.94 -2.48 -2.10
C SER A 34 -8.12 -1.55 -1.87
N ALA A 35 -7.92 -0.23 -2.01
CA ALA A 35 -8.98 0.77 -1.84
C ALA A 35 -10.11 0.59 -2.87
N MET A 36 -9.77 0.32 -4.14
CA MET A 36 -10.75 0.09 -5.21
C MET A 36 -11.64 -1.13 -4.95
N TYR A 37 -11.06 -2.20 -4.42
CA TYR A 37 -11.75 -3.47 -4.20
C TYR A 37 -12.19 -3.69 -2.75
N LYS A 38 -12.11 -2.65 -1.90
CA LYS A 38 -12.49 -2.69 -0.47
C LYS A 38 -11.79 -3.82 0.30
N LEU A 39 -10.52 -4.02 0.01
CA LEU A 39 -9.65 -4.93 0.75
C LEU A 39 -8.94 -4.16 1.85
N ASP A 40 -8.84 -4.76 3.04
CA ASP A 40 -7.99 -4.21 4.08
C ASP A 40 -6.54 -4.17 3.59
N CYS A 41 -5.82 -3.10 3.91
CA CYS A 41 -4.43 -2.97 3.48
C CYS A 41 -3.56 -2.47 4.61
N THR A 42 -2.46 -3.19 4.82
CA THR A 42 -1.39 -2.80 5.73
C THR A 42 -0.08 -2.70 4.97
N LEU A 43 0.63 -1.59 5.15
CA LEU A 43 1.98 -1.43 4.63
C LEU A 43 2.99 -1.38 5.77
N VAL A 44 4.11 -2.07 5.57
CA VAL A 44 5.32 -1.91 6.37
C VAL A 44 6.33 -1.11 5.54
N LEU A 45 6.58 0.13 5.94
CA LEU A 45 7.44 1.05 5.23
C LEU A 45 8.82 1.13 5.89
N HIS A 46 9.87 0.94 5.09
CA HIS A 46 11.23 1.21 5.52
C HIS A 46 11.52 2.70 5.41
N GLY A 47 11.90 3.32 6.52
CA GLY A 47 12.21 4.73 6.64
C GLY A 47 11.38 5.46 7.70
N ASP A 48 11.74 6.72 7.90
CA ASP A 48 11.18 7.57 8.95
C ASP A 48 9.74 8.01 8.64
N LYS A 49 8.91 7.99 9.69
CA LYS A 49 7.52 8.42 9.68
C LYS A 49 7.39 9.90 9.32
N GLU A 50 8.20 10.78 9.89
CA GLU A 50 8.10 12.23 9.65
C GLU A 50 8.37 12.57 8.17
N SER A 51 9.39 11.95 7.60
CA SER A 51 9.75 12.00 6.20
C SER A 51 8.59 11.50 5.33
N PHE A 52 7.96 10.39 5.70
CA PHE A 52 6.80 9.91 4.96
C PHE A 52 5.67 10.95 4.94
N PHE A 53 5.28 11.50 6.08
CA PHE A 53 4.17 12.46 6.16
C PHE A 53 4.45 13.83 5.53
N SER A 54 5.72 14.26 5.48
CA SER A 54 6.13 15.52 4.83
C SER A 54 6.26 15.42 3.31
N GLN A 55 6.50 14.23 2.77
CA GLN A 55 6.75 14.05 1.34
C GLN A 55 5.49 14.05 0.46
N SER A 56 5.64 14.52 -0.78
CA SER A 56 4.62 14.44 -1.85
C SER A 56 4.76 13.14 -2.67
N GLY A 57 4.06 13.02 -3.81
CA GLY A 57 4.20 11.86 -4.71
C GLY A 57 3.55 10.59 -4.18
N ASN A 58 4.25 9.45 -4.24
CA ASN A 58 3.69 8.15 -3.86
C ASN A 58 3.30 8.12 -2.38
N ALA A 59 4.10 8.75 -1.52
CA ALA A 59 3.78 8.85 -0.09
C ALA A 59 2.42 9.54 0.14
N LYS A 60 2.14 10.63 -0.58
CA LYS A 60 0.85 11.34 -0.47
C LYS A 60 -0.32 10.46 -0.95
N ILE A 61 -0.16 9.80 -2.10
CA ILE A 61 -1.20 8.90 -2.63
C ILE A 61 -1.49 7.75 -1.65
N ILE A 62 -0.46 7.16 -1.05
CA ILE A 62 -0.61 6.11 -0.03
C ILE A 62 -1.40 6.64 1.18
N ARG A 63 -1.09 7.84 1.67
CA ARG A 63 -1.85 8.45 2.78
C ARG A 63 -3.32 8.65 2.44
N ASP A 64 -3.60 9.14 1.23
CA ASP A 64 -4.96 9.44 0.78
C ASP A 64 -5.82 8.18 0.63
N THR A 65 -5.21 6.98 0.54
CA THR A 65 -5.93 5.69 0.51
C THR A 65 -6.40 5.18 1.88
N GLY A 66 -5.98 5.82 2.99
CA GLY A 66 -6.45 5.45 4.34
C GLY A 66 -5.96 4.09 4.86
N VAL A 67 -4.89 3.56 4.30
CA VAL A 67 -4.34 2.24 4.69
C VAL A 67 -3.64 2.26 6.04
N SER A 68 -3.52 1.09 6.66
CA SER A 68 -2.74 0.93 7.90
C SER A 68 -1.25 0.98 7.61
N LEU A 69 -0.49 1.74 8.40
CA LEU A 69 0.93 1.99 8.17
C LEU A 69 1.76 1.60 9.41
N PHE A 70 2.78 0.79 9.19
CA PHE A 70 3.86 0.51 10.13
C PHE A 70 5.17 1.02 9.54
N PHE A 71 6.03 1.59 10.38
CA PHE A 71 7.34 2.09 9.97
C PHE A 71 8.43 1.26 10.63
N CYS A 72 9.46 0.94 9.86
CA CYS A 72 10.67 0.27 10.33
C CYS A 72 11.87 1.14 9.91
N GLU A 73 12.63 1.57 10.90
CA GLU A 73 13.83 2.41 10.74
C GLU A 73 15.11 1.56 10.69
#